data_AF-A0A932PCJ2-F1
#
_entry.id   AF-A0A932PCJ2-F1
#
_cell.length_a   1.000
_cell.length_b   1.000
_cell.length_c   1.000
_cell.angle_alpha   90.00
_cell.angle_beta   90.00
_cell.angle_gamma   90.00
#
_symmetry.space_group_name_H-M   'P 1'
#
loop_
_entity.id
_entity.type
_entity.pdbx_description
1 polymer ?
#
loop_
_entity_poly.entity_id
_entity_poly.type
_entity_poly.pdbx_seq_one_letter_code
_entity_poly.pdbx_strand_id
1 'polypeptide(L)'
;MKPLIRIHCRRKLAAIAGLLLVAAADPARAQVLELRHGDHICLVGNALGERMQFANDWEALLYTRFPQHELVVRNLCFPADEPFKRERSLNFGDPDQHLTHSKADVILFFFGFNESFAGQAGLNPFVADLTRLVGETKTKDYSGRGPPRMVLISPIAHEDLGDPNITDGKAHNQELARYTDAVRQVAAQTGVGFVDLFTPTKTLFDQSPQNLTINSVHLSDEGYKALAPILDQALFAKGPAAPNPQPSTLNPQPSSTLLPAIDDKNFHWWHRYRAVNGYSIWGTRGEAGSDGTYRNREVMERERAILDQMCANRDQRIWLIAQGKPVPETIDDSNTLPFITPKTNVGGDNDPNRKSGKLGSLDYIPAVEQLKHFKLPPGYEIQLVASEEDFPELAKPVAMNFDSRGRLWVATMPSYPQWQPKTKMDDKL
;
A
#
# COMPACT_ATOMS: atom_id res chain seq x y z
N MET A 1 -16.42 -94.37 40.09
CA MET A 1 -16.68 -94.10 38.65
C MET A 1 -18.09 -94.53 38.31
N LYS A 2 -19.02 -93.57 38.16
CA LYS A 2 -20.33 -93.74 37.52
C LYS A 2 -20.70 -92.39 36.85
N PRO A 3 -21.23 -92.35 35.61
CA PRO A 3 -21.24 -91.14 34.81
C PRO A 3 -22.56 -90.34 34.86
N LEU A 4 -22.37 -89.02 34.88
CA LEU A 4 -23.03 -87.90 34.18
C LEU A 4 -24.44 -88.08 33.58
N ILE A 5 -25.38 -87.25 34.07
CA ILE A 5 -26.48 -86.63 33.31
C ILE A 5 -26.49 -85.14 33.68
N ARG A 6 -26.42 -84.23 32.69
CA ARG A 6 -26.39 -82.77 32.90
C ARG A 6 -27.45 -82.08 32.04
N ILE A 7 -28.47 -81.54 32.69
CA ILE A 7 -29.53 -80.70 32.10
C ILE A 7 -29.05 -79.24 32.13
N HIS A 8 -29.05 -78.55 30.98
CA HIS A 8 -28.72 -77.13 30.90
C HIS A 8 -29.99 -76.28 30.74
N CYS A 9 -30.23 -75.43 31.74
CA CYS A 9 -31.17 -74.31 31.70
C CYS A 9 -30.34 -73.02 31.59
N ARG A 10 -30.54 -72.19 30.56
CA ARG A 10 -29.99 -70.83 30.50
C ARG A 10 -30.96 -69.81 29.92
N ARG A 11 -31.53 -69.05 30.88
CA ARG A 11 -31.78 -67.60 30.96
C ARG A 11 -31.75 -66.75 29.68
N LYS A 12 -32.84 -65.98 29.55
CA LYS A 12 -33.08 -64.86 28.63
C LYS A 12 -31.99 -63.77 28.73
N LEU A 13 -31.47 -63.32 27.59
CA LEU A 13 -30.64 -62.12 27.47
C LEU A 13 -31.53 -60.88 27.28
N ALA A 14 -31.26 -59.84 28.07
CA ALA A 14 -31.80 -58.50 27.91
C ALA A 14 -31.01 -57.74 26.83
N ALA A 15 -31.72 -57.04 25.94
CA ALA A 15 -31.14 -56.19 24.92
C ALA A 15 -30.72 -54.84 25.53
N ILE A 16 -29.44 -54.50 25.41
CA ILE A 16 -28.90 -53.16 25.73
C ILE A 16 -28.90 -52.36 24.44
N ALA A 17 -29.71 -51.30 24.38
CA ALA A 17 -29.69 -50.33 23.30
C ALA A 17 -28.44 -49.44 23.44
N GLY A 18 -27.50 -49.56 22.51
CA GLY A 18 -26.32 -48.70 22.44
C GLY A 18 -26.69 -47.32 21.91
N LEU A 19 -26.51 -46.30 22.73
CA LEU A 19 -26.51 -44.89 22.32
C LEU A 19 -25.24 -44.65 21.49
N LEU A 20 -25.37 -44.59 20.17
CA LEU A 20 -24.32 -44.10 19.28
C LEU A 20 -24.23 -42.58 19.44
N LEU A 21 -23.28 -42.11 20.25
CA LEU A 21 -22.82 -40.72 20.19
C LEU A 21 -22.13 -40.52 18.84
N VAL A 22 -22.86 -39.94 17.89
CA VAL A 22 -22.24 -39.29 16.73
C VAL A 22 -21.56 -38.04 17.29
N ALA A 23 -20.24 -38.10 17.45
CA ALA A 23 -19.44 -36.91 17.66
C ALA A 23 -19.60 -36.05 16.39
N ALA A 24 -20.37 -34.96 16.50
CA ALA A 24 -20.35 -33.92 15.49
C ALA A 24 -18.91 -33.41 15.42
N ALA A 25 -18.21 -33.73 14.34
CA ALA A 25 -16.95 -33.07 14.03
C ALA A 25 -17.27 -31.58 13.87
N ASP A 26 -16.80 -30.76 14.81
CA ASP A 26 -16.77 -29.32 14.65
C ASP A 26 -16.10 -29.03 13.30
N PRO A 27 -16.76 -28.34 12.35
CA PRO A 27 -16.09 -27.96 11.12
C PRO A 27 -15.05 -26.91 11.52
N ALA A 28 -13.80 -27.35 11.71
CA ALA A 28 -12.66 -26.46 11.81
C ALA A 28 -12.73 -25.51 10.60
N ARG A 29 -13.01 -24.23 10.86
CA ARG A 29 -13.14 -23.21 9.81
C ARG A 29 -11.85 -23.22 8.99
N ALA A 30 -11.99 -23.43 7.68
CA ALA A 30 -10.89 -23.30 6.75
C ALA A 30 -10.37 -21.85 6.76
N GLN A 31 -9.07 -21.68 6.50
CA GLN A 31 -8.46 -20.36 6.36
C GLN A 31 -9.19 -19.56 5.27
N VAL A 32 -9.31 -18.24 5.44
CA VAL A 32 -9.93 -17.38 4.41
C VAL A 32 -9.06 -17.36 3.15
N LEU A 33 -7.74 -17.38 3.34
CA LEU A 33 -6.77 -17.34 2.25
C LEU A 33 -5.66 -18.36 2.48
N GLU A 34 -5.41 -19.18 1.47
CA GLU A 34 -4.22 -20.02 1.38
C GLU A 34 -3.22 -19.36 0.42
N LEU A 35 -2.00 -19.15 0.92
CA LEU A 35 -0.88 -18.66 0.13
C LEU A 35 0.00 -19.82 -0.34
N ARG A 36 0.61 -19.63 -1.50
CA ARG A 36 1.53 -20.56 -2.14
C ARG A 36 2.88 -19.90 -2.29
N HIS A 37 3.90 -20.73 -2.43
CA HIS A 37 5.25 -20.24 -2.73
C HIS A 37 5.25 -19.46 -4.06
N GLY A 38 5.88 -18.29 -4.06
CA GLY A 38 5.99 -17.38 -5.20
C GLY A 38 4.72 -16.60 -5.52
N ASP A 39 3.74 -16.56 -4.62
CA ASP A 39 2.53 -15.75 -4.81
C ASP A 39 2.84 -14.25 -4.81
N HIS A 40 2.26 -13.54 -5.77
CA HIS A 40 2.22 -12.09 -5.82
C HIS A 40 0.88 -11.59 -5.27
N ILE A 41 0.95 -10.88 -4.15
CA ILE A 41 -0.19 -10.31 -3.43
C ILE A 41 -0.31 -8.84 -3.80
N CYS A 42 -1.43 -8.48 -4.42
CA CYS A 42 -1.75 -7.10 -4.76
C CYS A 42 -2.82 -6.55 -3.83
N LEU A 43 -2.57 -5.38 -3.24
CA LEU A 43 -3.58 -4.63 -2.48
C LEU A 43 -4.24 -3.63 -3.42
N VAL A 44 -5.57 -3.61 -3.50
CA VAL A 44 -6.33 -2.70 -4.38
C VAL A 44 -7.47 -2.07 -3.58
N GLY A 45 -7.60 -0.75 -3.60
CA GLY A 45 -8.65 -0.04 -2.88
C GLY A 45 -8.22 1.31 -2.37
N ASN A 46 -8.85 1.73 -1.27
CA ASN A 46 -8.75 3.09 -0.75
C ASN A 46 -7.53 3.35 0.17
N ALA A 47 -7.58 4.48 0.89
CA ALA A 47 -6.51 4.96 1.76
C ALA A 47 -6.12 3.99 2.88
N LEU A 48 -7.03 3.13 3.37
CA LEU A 48 -6.71 2.14 4.39
C LEU A 48 -5.60 1.20 3.91
N GLY A 49 -5.80 0.62 2.71
CA GLY A 49 -4.82 -0.27 2.10
C GLY A 49 -3.59 0.47 1.59
N GLU A 50 -3.75 1.69 1.06
CA GLU A 50 -2.62 2.49 0.54
C GLU A 50 -1.60 2.78 1.63
N ARG A 51 -2.03 3.20 2.82
CA ARG A 51 -1.12 3.60 3.89
C ARG A 51 -0.40 2.41 4.54
N MET A 52 -0.83 1.17 4.29
CA MET A 52 -0.10 -0.03 4.73
C MET A 52 1.29 -0.16 4.08
N GLN A 53 1.60 0.60 3.01
CA GLN A 53 2.95 0.64 2.46
C GLN A 53 3.89 1.60 3.21
N PHE A 54 3.35 2.44 4.10
CA PHE A 54 4.11 3.29 5.01
C PHE A 54 4.11 2.70 6.42
N ALA A 55 3.03 2.00 6.79
CA ALA A 55 2.91 1.26 8.05
C ALA A 55 3.05 -0.25 7.80
N ASN A 56 4.30 -0.70 7.79
CA ASN A 56 4.72 -2.01 7.27
C ASN A 56 4.43 -3.19 8.22
N ASP A 57 3.74 -3.00 9.35
CA ASP A 57 3.53 -4.00 10.40
C ASP A 57 2.84 -5.29 9.89
N TRP A 58 1.79 -5.17 9.08
CA TRP A 58 1.09 -6.35 8.54
C TRP A 58 1.96 -7.12 7.55
N GLU A 59 2.64 -6.42 6.63
CA GLU A 59 3.53 -7.07 5.67
C GLU A 59 4.69 -7.76 6.39
N ALA A 60 5.16 -7.21 7.50
CA ALA A 60 6.17 -7.85 8.34
C ALA A 60 5.65 -9.13 9.02
N LEU A 61 4.42 -9.13 9.54
CA LEU A 61 3.77 -10.35 10.05
C LEU A 61 3.59 -11.40 8.94
N LEU A 62 3.25 -10.98 7.72
CA LEU A 62 3.08 -11.87 6.57
C LEU A 62 4.38 -12.65 6.27
N TYR A 63 5.52 -11.97 6.11
CA TYR A 63 6.80 -12.66 5.85
C TYR A 63 7.26 -13.51 7.02
N THR A 64 6.95 -13.08 8.25
CA THR A 64 7.26 -13.84 9.46
C THR A 64 6.44 -15.13 9.55
N ARG A 65 5.17 -15.08 9.12
CA ARG A 65 4.26 -16.24 9.07
C ARG A 65 4.63 -17.21 7.94
N PHE A 66 5.04 -16.69 6.79
CA PHE A 66 5.32 -17.46 5.58
C PHE A 66 6.77 -17.30 5.09
N PRO A 67 7.79 -17.58 5.92
CA PRO A 67 9.18 -17.23 5.58
C PRO A 67 9.70 -18.00 4.35
N GLN A 68 9.17 -19.19 4.09
CA GLN A 68 9.58 -20.04 2.97
C GLN A 68 8.77 -19.81 1.68
N HIS A 69 7.79 -18.90 1.70
CA HIS A 69 6.91 -18.71 0.55
C HIS A 69 7.46 -17.74 -0.50
N GLU A 70 8.51 -16.96 -0.21
CA GLU A 70 9.10 -16.02 -1.18
C GLU A 70 8.02 -15.14 -1.84
N LEU A 71 7.13 -14.60 -0.99
CA LEU A 71 5.99 -13.81 -1.40
C LEU A 71 6.44 -12.46 -1.98
N VAL A 72 5.64 -11.91 -2.89
CA VAL A 72 5.84 -10.55 -3.41
C VAL A 72 4.61 -9.73 -3.07
N VAL A 73 4.79 -8.57 -2.42
CA VAL A 73 3.67 -7.66 -2.12
C VAL A 73 3.77 -6.39 -2.95
N ARG A 74 2.67 -6.02 -3.61
CA ARG A 74 2.53 -4.81 -4.43
C ARG A 74 1.29 -4.02 -4.03
N ASN A 75 1.48 -2.80 -3.56
CA ASN A 75 0.38 -1.92 -3.16
C ASN A 75 -0.11 -1.10 -4.35
N LEU A 76 -1.33 -1.36 -4.82
CA LEU A 76 -1.97 -0.65 -5.93
C LEU A 76 -3.11 0.25 -5.45
N CYS A 77 -3.29 0.38 -4.14
CA CYS A 77 -4.32 1.24 -3.55
C CYS A 77 -4.03 2.72 -3.80
N PHE A 78 -5.10 3.51 -3.79
CA PHE A 78 -5.05 4.95 -3.98
C PHE A 78 -6.17 5.59 -3.13
N PRO A 79 -5.91 6.70 -2.42
CA PRO A 79 -6.96 7.37 -1.66
C PRO A 79 -8.18 7.70 -2.52
N ALA A 80 -9.36 7.62 -1.92
CA ALA A 80 -10.67 7.84 -2.56
C ALA A 80 -11.09 6.83 -3.66
N ASP A 81 -10.33 5.75 -3.91
CA ASP A 81 -10.76 4.71 -4.85
C ASP A 81 -12.05 4.01 -4.40
N GLU A 82 -12.98 3.88 -5.35
CA GLU A 82 -14.13 2.97 -5.31
C GLU A 82 -13.93 1.87 -6.39
N PRO A 83 -14.75 0.79 -6.43
CA PRO A 83 -14.59 -0.30 -7.40
C PRO A 83 -14.38 0.18 -8.84
N PHE A 84 -15.14 1.18 -9.30
CA PHE A 84 -15.06 1.70 -10.68
C PHE A 84 -14.92 3.21 -10.81
N LYS A 85 -14.87 3.95 -9.70
CA LYS A 85 -14.54 5.37 -9.69
C LYS A 85 -13.12 5.55 -9.16
N ARG A 86 -12.18 5.79 -10.09
CA ARG A 86 -10.74 5.87 -9.79
C ARG A 86 -10.13 7.04 -10.58
N GLU A 87 -9.96 8.17 -9.90
CA GLU A 87 -9.39 9.36 -10.52
C GLU A 87 -7.89 9.19 -10.72
N ARG A 88 -7.41 9.34 -11.96
CA ARG A 88 -6.00 9.15 -12.34
C ARG A 88 -5.56 10.20 -13.36
N SER A 89 -4.25 10.33 -13.52
CA SER A 89 -3.69 11.03 -14.68
C SER A 89 -4.17 10.40 -15.98
N LEU A 90 -4.38 11.20 -17.01
CA LEU A 90 -4.74 10.70 -18.34
C LEU A 90 -3.71 9.64 -18.81
N ASN A 91 -4.18 8.51 -19.32
CA ASN A 91 -3.40 7.35 -19.77
C ASN A 91 -2.56 6.65 -18.67
N PHE A 92 -2.92 6.78 -17.40
CA PHE A 92 -2.25 6.06 -16.28
C PHE A 92 -2.23 4.53 -16.47
N GLY A 93 -3.13 3.99 -17.28
CA GLY A 93 -3.32 2.57 -17.52
C GLY A 93 -4.48 2.01 -16.70
N ASP A 94 -5.17 1.04 -17.26
CA ASP A 94 -6.32 0.40 -16.63
C ASP A 94 -5.88 -0.49 -15.47
N PRO A 95 -6.73 -0.70 -14.44
CA PRO A 95 -6.40 -1.55 -13.28
C PRO A 95 -5.84 -2.93 -13.66
N ASP A 96 -6.41 -3.58 -14.66
CA ASP A 96 -5.98 -4.90 -15.14
C ASP A 96 -4.54 -4.90 -15.66
N GLN A 97 -4.09 -3.80 -16.28
CA GLN A 97 -2.71 -3.67 -16.77
C GLN A 97 -1.71 -3.64 -15.61
N HIS A 98 -2.06 -2.94 -14.52
CA HIS A 98 -1.24 -2.87 -13.32
C HIS A 98 -1.20 -4.20 -12.56
N LEU A 99 -2.34 -4.92 -12.52
CA LEU A 99 -2.42 -6.27 -11.94
C LEU A 99 -1.62 -7.29 -12.77
N THR A 100 -1.69 -7.21 -14.10
CA THR A 100 -0.88 -8.02 -15.04
C THR A 100 0.61 -7.75 -14.83
N HIS A 101 1.03 -6.48 -14.79
CA HIS A 101 2.41 -6.12 -14.52
C HIS A 101 2.90 -6.69 -13.19
N SER A 102 2.06 -6.60 -12.16
CA SER A 102 2.36 -7.06 -10.81
C SER A 102 2.23 -8.59 -10.66
N LYS A 103 1.83 -9.29 -11.73
CA LYS A 103 1.61 -10.74 -11.79
C LYS A 103 0.67 -11.26 -10.69
N ALA A 104 -0.42 -10.57 -10.42
CA ALA A 104 -1.27 -10.84 -9.27
C ALA A 104 -1.82 -12.29 -9.23
N ASP A 105 -1.44 -13.08 -8.22
CA ASP A 105 -2.08 -14.37 -7.90
C ASP A 105 -3.10 -14.24 -6.78
N VAL A 106 -2.93 -13.22 -5.94
CA VAL A 106 -3.78 -12.91 -4.80
C VAL A 106 -4.12 -11.42 -4.83
N ILE A 107 -5.39 -11.08 -4.66
CA ILE A 107 -5.84 -9.69 -4.59
C ILE A 107 -6.63 -9.46 -3.30
N LEU A 108 -6.20 -8.47 -2.52
CA LEU A 108 -6.92 -7.98 -1.34
C LEU A 108 -7.63 -6.68 -1.73
N PHE A 109 -8.96 -6.69 -1.72
CA PHE A 109 -9.77 -5.54 -2.09
C PHE A 109 -10.25 -4.77 -0.85
N PHE A 110 -9.96 -3.46 -0.79
CA PHE A 110 -10.32 -2.55 0.30
C PHE A 110 -11.33 -1.51 -0.19
N PHE A 111 -12.61 -1.87 -0.21
CA PHE A 111 -13.72 -1.02 -0.67
C PHE A 111 -14.84 -0.97 0.38
N GLY A 112 -15.74 0.00 0.23
CA GLY A 112 -16.92 0.21 1.07
C GLY A 112 -16.82 1.41 2.01
N PHE A 113 -15.63 1.96 2.25
CA PHE A 113 -15.46 3.14 3.11
C PHE A 113 -15.81 4.45 2.40
N ASN A 114 -15.41 4.61 1.13
CA ASN A 114 -15.73 5.84 0.39
C ASN A 114 -17.21 5.84 -0.01
N GLU A 115 -17.72 4.65 -0.32
CA GLU A 115 -19.07 4.39 -0.76
C GLU A 115 -20.08 4.54 0.39
N SER A 116 -19.68 4.28 1.65
CA SER A 116 -20.57 4.42 2.80
C SER A 116 -21.06 5.85 3.04
N PHE A 117 -20.37 6.86 2.52
CA PHE A 117 -20.84 8.25 2.57
C PHE A 117 -22.10 8.50 1.73
N ALA A 118 -22.43 7.63 0.77
CA ALA A 118 -23.70 7.67 0.05
C ALA A 118 -24.87 7.08 0.87
N GLY A 119 -24.60 6.55 2.07
CA GLY A 119 -25.56 5.94 2.99
C GLY A 119 -26.34 4.80 2.34
N GLN A 120 -27.58 4.61 2.81
CA GLN A 120 -28.47 3.55 2.33
C GLN A 120 -28.75 3.60 0.82
N ALA A 121 -28.71 4.78 0.19
CA ALA A 121 -28.97 4.96 -1.24
C ALA A 121 -27.84 4.41 -2.12
N GLY A 122 -26.59 4.45 -1.64
CA GLY A 122 -25.42 3.92 -2.36
C GLY A 122 -25.23 2.41 -2.28
N LEU A 123 -25.97 1.73 -1.39
CA LEU A 123 -25.72 0.31 -1.07
C LEU A 123 -25.95 -0.61 -2.27
N ASN A 124 -27.06 -0.42 -3.00
CA ASN A 124 -27.38 -1.25 -4.17
C ASN A 124 -26.37 -1.05 -5.33
N PRO A 125 -26.04 0.19 -5.75
CA PRO A 125 -24.95 0.42 -6.70
C PRO A 125 -23.62 -0.21 -6.27
N PHE A 126 -23.24 -0.03 -5.00
CA PHE A 126 -21.99 -0.59 -4.47
C PHE A 126 -21.96 -2.12 -4.56
N VAL A 127 -23.03 -2.80 -4.15
CA VAL A 127 -23.14 -4.27 -4.27
C VAL A 127 -23.01 -4.69 -5.73
N ALA A 128 -23.71 -4.03 -6.65
CA ALA A 128 -23.67 -4.36 -8.08
C ALA A 128 -22.25 -4.20 -8.65
N ASP A 129 -21.58 -3.09 -8.33
CA ASP A 129 -20.22 -2.84 -8.76
C ASP A 129 -19.23 -3.82 -8.14
N LEU A 130 -19.29 -4.08 -6.84
CA LEU A 130 -18.38 -5.04 -6.20
C LEU A 130 -18.58 -6.47 -6.74
N THR A 131 -19.82 -6.90 -6.95
CA THR A 131 -20.13 -8.20 -7.58
C THR A 131 -19.57 -8.26 -9.00
N ARG A 132 -19.74 -7.19 -9.78
CA ARG A 132 -19.20 -7.11 -11.15
C ARG A 132 -17.68 -7.14 -11.17
N LEU A 133 -17.02 -6.37 -10.31
CA LEU A 133 -15.55 -6.35 -10.18
C LEU A 133 -15.02 -7.75 -9.89
N VAL A 134 -15.60 -8.46 -8.92
CA VAL A 134 -15.21 -9.84 -8.61
C VAL A 134 -15.46 -10.77 -9.79
N GLY A 135 -16.63 -10.67 -10.43
CA GLY A 135 -16.98 -11.47 -11.60
C GLY A 135 -16.00 -11.28 -12.77
N GLU A 136 -15.69 -10.04 -13.12
CA GLU A 136 -14.72 -9.69 -14.17
C GLU A 136 -13.32 -10.19 -13.80
N THR A 137 -12.87 -9.96 -12.57
CA THR A 137 -11.53 -10.35 -12.10
C THR A 137 -11.31 -11.87 -12.12
N LYS A 138 -12.35 -12.67 -11.85
CA LYS A 138 -12.29 -14.15 -11.93
C LYS A 138 -11.99 -14.68 -13.33
N THR A 139 -12.26 -13.90 -14.38
CA THR A 139 -12.01 -14.32 -15.76
C THR A 139 -10.57 -14.07 -16.21
N LYS A 140 -9.76 -13.43 -15.36
CA LYS A 140 -8.42 -12.95 -15.69
C LYS A 140 -7.38 -13.96 -15.24
N ASP A 141 -6.20 -13.88 -15.84
CA ASP A 141 -5.00 -14.63 -15.44
C ASP A 141 -3.80 -13.68 -15.52
N TYR A 142 -3.59 -12.94 -14.44
CA TYR A 142 -2.56 -11.89 -14.42
C TYR A 142 -1.15 -12.44 -14.27
N SER A 143 -0.99 -13.60 -13.62
CA SER A 143 0.30 -14.21 -13.33
C SER A 143 0.71 -15.30 -14.32
N GLY A 144 -0.24 -15.77 -15.15
CA GLY A 144 -0.08 -16.97 -15.98
C GLY A 144 -0.27 -18.27 -15.21
N ARG A 145 -0.76 -18.22 -13.96
CA ARG A 145 -0.98 -19.39 -13.07
C ARG A 145 -2.46 -19.61 -12.75
N GLY A 146 -3.33 -19.06 -13.58
CA GLY A 146 -4.78 -19.14 -13.47
C GLY A 146 -5.41 -17.97 -12.72
N PRO A 147 -6.74 -18.02 -12.49
CA PRO A 147 -7.46 -16.92 -11.87
C PRO A 147 -6.93 -16.52 -10.49
N PRO A 148 -6.88 -15.21 -10.17
CA PRO A 148 -6.39 -14.75 -8.88
C PRO A 148 -7.35 -15.18 -7.75
N ARG A 149 -6.77 -15.56 -6.62
CA ARG A 149 -7.51 -15.70 -5.35
C ARG A 149 -7.82 -14.32 -4.82
N MET A 150 -9.07 -14.07 -4.46
CA MET A 150 -9.51 -12.76 -4.00
C MET A 150 -10.02 -12.83 -2.57
N VAL A 151 -9.75 -11.78 -1.82
CA VAL A 151 -10.35 -11.54 -0.51
C VAL A 151 -10.91 -10.13 -0.50
N LEU A 152 -12.19 -10.00 -0.14
CA LEU A 152 -12.82 -8.72 0.13
C LEU A 152 -12.58 -8.36 1.61
N ILE A 153 -11.90 -7.25 1.84
CA ILE A 153 -11.61 -6.73 3.17
C ILE A 153 -12.63 -5.63 3.46
N SER A 154 -13.36 -5.76 4.57
CA SER A 154 -14.31 -4.71 4.97
C SER A 154 -13.59 -3.41 5.32
N PRO A 155 -14.31 -2.27 5.36
CA PRO A 155 -13.83 -1.07 6.05
C PRO A 155 -13.47 -1.37 7.51
N ILE A 156 -12.63 -0.51 8.09
CA ILE A 156 -12.51 -0.40 9.56
C ILE A 156 -13.67 0.43 10.11
N ALA A 157 -13.87 0.40 11.43
CA ALA A 157 -14.73 1.34 12.10
C ALA A 157 -14.21 2.78 11.96
N HIS A 158 -15.10 3.74 12.19
CA HIS A 158 -14.78 5.14 12.35
C HIS A 158 -14.53 5.39 13.84
N GLU A 159 -13.31 5.79 14.21
CA GLU A 159 -13.00 6.17 15.59
C GLU A 159 -13.70 7.49 15.92
N ASP A 160 -14.41 7.56 17.04
CA ASP A 160 -15.07 8.79 17.48
C ASP A 160 -14.13 9.60 18.38
N LEU A 161 -13.58 10.69 17.85
CA LEU A 161 -12.66 11.57 18.59
C LEU A 161 -13.37 12.60 19.47
N GLY A 162 -14.71 12.69 19.42
CA GLY A 162 -15.49 13.69 20.16
C GLY A 162 -15.26 15.14 19.72
N ASP A 163 -14.61 15.38 18.57
CA ASP A 163 -14.40 16.70 18.00
C ASP A 163 -15.62 17.09 17.12
N PRO A 164 -16.37 18.16 17.45
CA PRO A 164 -17.52 18.58 16.67
C PRO A 164 -17.18 19.13 15.28
N ASN A 165 -15.90 19.36 14.96
CA ASN A 165 -15.46 19.88 13.66
C ASN A 165 -15.13 18.78 12.65
N ILE A 166 -15.20 17.51 13.03
CA ILE A 166 -14.97 16.37 12.15
C ILE A 166 -16.23 15.50 12.05
N THR A 167 -16.22 14.52 11.14
CA THR A 167 -17.39 13.65 10.92
C THR A 167 -17.67 12.81 12.15
N ASP A 168 -18.93 12.73 12.57
CA ASP A 168 -19.36 11.91 13.71
C ASP A 168 -19.16 10.41 13.41
N GLY A 169 -18.18 9.81 14.09
CA GLY A 169 -17.84 8.40 13.96
C GLY A 169 -18.97 7.46 14.39
N LYS A 170 -19.76 7.82 15.42
CA LYS A 170 -20.90 7.00 15.88
C LYS A 170 -21.97 6.92 14.81
N ALA A 171 -22.30 8.04 14.18
CA ALA A 171 -23.27 8.09 13.09
C ALA A 171 -22.77 7.31 11.87
N HIS A 172 -21.53 7.57 11.43
CA HIS A 172 -20.97 6.90 10.25
C HIS A 172 -20.82 5.38 10.43
N ASN A 173 -20.53 4.92 11.65
CA ASN A 173 -20.42 3.49 11.95
C ASN A 173 -21.71 2.69 11.66
N GLN A 174 -22.88 3.33 11.66
CA GLN A 174 -24.13 2.67 11.24
C GLN A 174 -24.11 2.34 9.75
N GLU A 175 -23.60 3.23 8.92
CA GLU A 175 -23.44 3.00 7.49
C GLU A 175 -22.30 2.01 7.22
N LEU A 176 -21.15 2.16 7.89
CA LEU A 176 -20.03 1.21 7.75
C LEU A 176 -20.42 -0.22 8.11
N ALA A 177 -21.30 -0.43 9.10
CA ALA A 177 -21.85 -1.74 9.40
C ALA A 177 -22.68 -2.31 8.23
N ARG A 178 -23.54 -1.50 7.60
CA ARG A 178 -24.33 -1.92 6.42
C ARG A 178 -23.44 -2.27 5.24
N TYR A 179 -22.41 -1.46 4.97
CA TYR A 179 -21.47 -1.70 3.87
C TYR A 179 -20.58 -2.91 4.14
N THR A 180 -20.16 -3.14 5.39
CA THR A 180 -19.45 -4.36 5.82
C THR A 180 -20.31 -5.61 5.55
N ASP A 181 -21.60 -5.56 5.90
CA ASP A 181 -22.53 -6.65 5.62
C ASP A 181 -22.75 -6.88 4.12
N ALA A 182 -22.80 -5.81 3.32
CA ALA A 182 -22.85 -5.91 1.86
C ALA A 182 -21.60 -6.59 1.29
N VAL A 183 -20.40 -6.19 1.73
CA VAL A 183 -19.13 -6.83 1.31
C VAL A 183 -19.14 -8.32 1.67
N ARG A 184 -19.57 -8.66 2.88
CA ARG A 184 -19.73 -10.06 3.34
C ARG A 184 -20.68 -10.86 2.44
N GLN A 185 -21.82 -10.27 2.07
CA GLN A 185 -22.81 -10.92 1.20
C GLN A 185 -22.26 -11.13 -0.21
N VAL A 186 -21.58 -10.13 -0.79
CA VAL A 186 -20.95 -10.26 -2.11
C VAL A 186 -19.89 -11.36 -2.09
N ALA A 187 -19.04 -11.41 -1.06
CA ALA A 187 -18.05 -12.46 -0.92
C ALA A 187 -18.68 -13.86 -0.87
N ALA A 188 -19.76 -14.04 -0.10
CA ALA A 188 -20.49 -15.30 -0.02
C ALA A 188 -21.15 -15.69 -1.35
N GLN A 189 -21.82 -14.74 -2.02
CA GLN A 189 -22.49 -14.96 -3.31
C GLN A 189 -21.50 -15.31 -4.41
N THR A 190 -20.34 -14.67 -4.41
CA THR A 190 -19.30 -14.89 -5.42
C THR A 190 -18.32 -16.00 -5.01
N GLY A 191 -18.34 -16.50 -3.78
CA GLY A 191 -17.42 -17.55 -3.31
C GLY A 191 -15.95 -17.11 -3.24
N VAL A 192 -15.69 -15.83 -2.94
CA VAL A 192 -14.34 -15.32 -2.63
C VAL A 192 -14.17 -15.14 -1.13
N GLY A 193 -12.94 -14.92 -0.66
CA GLY A 193 -12.66 -14.71 0.76
C GLY A 193 -13.30 -13.42 1.30
N PHE A 194 -13.62 -13.40 2.59
CA PHE A 194 -14.08 -12.21 3.31
C PHE A 194 -13.33 -12.05 4.63
N VAL A 195 -12.88 -10.84 4.90
CA VAL A 195 -12.31 -10.43 6.19
C VAL A 195 -13.09 -9.25 6.74
N ASP A 196 -13.56 -9.39 7.98
CA ASP A 196 -14.18 -8.31 8.75
C ASP A 196 -13.12 -7.60 9.60
N LEU A 197 -12.83 -6.36 9.24
CA LEU A 197 -12.04 -5.43 10.05
C LEU A 197 -12.92 -4.46 10.84
N PHE A 198 -14.18 -4.25 10.45
CA PHE A 198 -15.07 -3.27 11.08
C PHE A 198 -15.36 -3.66 12.54
N THR A 199 -15.83 -4.88 12.76
CA THR A 199 -16.21 -5.34 14.10
C THR A 199 -15.05 -5.28 15.09
N PRO A 200 -13.87 -5.88 14.81
CA PRO A 200 -12.76 -5.85 15.77
C PRO A 200 -12.18 -4.45 15.97
N THR A 201 -12.11 -3.62 14.93
CA THR A 201 -11.60 -2.25 15.09
C THR A 201 -12.57 -1.34 15.85
N LYS A 202 -13.88 -1.58 15.74
CA LYS A 202 -14.86 -0.89 16.60
C LYS A 202 -14.58 -1.16 18.07
N THR A 203 -14.39 -2.43 18.44
CA THR A 203 -14.02 -2.82 19.80
C THR A 203 -12.67 -2.23 20.21
N LEU A 204 -11.69 -2.23 19.31
CA LEU A 204 -10.38 -1.65 19.55
C LEU A 204 -10.48 -0.15 19.89
N PHE A 205 -11.23 0.62 19.12
CA PHE A 205 -11.41 2.06 19.37
C PHE A 205 -12.20 2.32 20.65
N ASP A 206 -13.26 1.55 20.93
CA ASP A 206 -14.05 1.68 22.15
C ASP A 206 -13.21 1.40 23.43
N GLN A 207 -12.13 0.61 23.32
CA GLN A 207 -11.31 0.15 24.45
C GLN A 207 -9.94 0.84 24.55
N SER A 208 -9.50 1.52 23.49
CA SER A 208 -8.18 2.15 23.46
C SER A 208 -8.17 3.40 24.35
N PRO A 209 -7.17 3.57 25.24
CA PRO A 209 -7.03 4.79 26.04
C PRO A 209 -6.47 5.98 25.23
N GLN A 210 -6.01 5.73 24.01
CA GLN A 210 -5.43 6.72 23.10
C GLN A 210 -6.09 6.65 21.74
N ASN A 211 -6.13 7.78 21.03
CA ASN A 211 -6.61 7.82 19.65
C ASN A 211 -5.67 7.00 18.77
N LEU A 212 -6.25 6.17 17.90
CA LEU A 212 -5.52 5.33 16.95
C LEU A 212 -5.64 5.84 15.51
N THR A 213 -6.32 6.96 15.31
CA THR A 213 -6.43 7.69 14.04
C THR A 213 -5.88 9.11 14.16
N ILE A 214 -5.42 9.65 13.02
CA ILE A 214 -4.94 11.04 12.93
C ILE A 214 -6.06 12.05 12.65
N ASN A 215 -7.20 11.57 12.13
CA ASN A 215 -8.33 12.40 11.72
C ASN A 215 -9.67 11.65 11.77
N SER A 216 -9.87 10.81 12.80
CA SER A 216 -11.05 9.95 13.00
C SER A 216 -11.12 8.73 12.08
N VAL A 217 -10.49 8.79 10.91
CA VAL A 217 -10.64 7.79 9.84
C VAL A 217 -9.31 7.11 9.52
N HIS A 218 -8.26 7.88 9.30
CA HIS A 218 -6.97 7.34 8.85
C HIS A 218 -6.16 6.96 10.07
N LEU A 219 -5.73 5.69 10.13
CA LEU A 219 -4.94 5.20 11.26
C LEU A 219 -3.61 5.95 11.38
N SER A 220 -3.18 6.15 12.63
CA SER A 220 -1.81 6.50 12.99
C SER A 220 -0.89 5.28 12.86
N ASP A 221 0.40 5.46 13.14
CA ASP A 221 1.36 4.36 13.18
C ASP A 221 0.97 3.32 14.24
N GLU A 222 0.54 3.77 15.43
CA GLU A 222 0.01 2.89 16.48
C GLU A 222 -1.28 2.19 16.04
N GLY A 223 -2.13 2.87 15.29
CA GLY A 223 -3.36 2.29 14.73
C GLY A 223 -3.08 1.17 13.75
N TYR A 224 -2.15 1.36 12.81
CA TYR A 224 -1.74 0.29 11.88
C TYR A 224 -1.05 -0.87 12.59
N LYS A 225 -0.21 -0.57 13.58
CA LYS A 225 0.43 -1.59 14.43
C LYS A 225 -0.60 -2.43 15.19
N ALA A 226 -1.69 -1.81 15.67
CA ALA A 226 -2.79 -2.53 16.31
C ALA A 226 -3.67 -3.29 15.31
N LEU A 227 -3.85 -2.78 14.09
CA LEU A 227 -4.61 -3.43 13.02
C LEU A 227 -3.91 -4.68 12.47
N ALA A 228 -2.58 -4.66 12.34
CA ALA A 228 -1.79 -5.71 11.71
C ALA A 228 -2.10 -7.14 12.23
N PRO A 229 -2.11 -7.43 13.54
CA PRO A 229 -2.47 -8.76 14.05
C PRO A 229 -3.94 -9.12 13.80
N ILE A 230 -4.87 -8.15 13.79
CA ILE A 230 -6.29 -8.40 13.49
C ILE A 230 -6.42 -8.90 12.05
N LEU A 231 -5.80 -8.19 11.10
CA LEU A 231 -5.84 -8.55 9.69
C LEU A 231 -5.13 -9.89 9.42
N ASP A 232 -3.95 -10.11 9.99
CA ASP A 232 -3.20 -11.37 9.82
C ASP A 232 -3.99 -12.58 10.34
N GLN A 233 -4.59 -12.47 11.53
CA GLN A 233 -5.41 -13.55 12.08
C GLN A 233 -6.66 -13.81 11.25
N ALA A 234 -7.35 -12.76 10.81
CA ALA A 234 -8.56 -12.89 10.02
C ALA A 234 -8.30 -13.55 8.65
N LEU A 235 -7.12 -13.32 8.06
CA LEU A 235 -6.73 -13.95 6.80
C LEU A 235 -6.32 -15.42 6.98
N PHE A 236 -5.54 -15.74 8.02
CA PHE A 236 -4.74 -16.99 8.04
C PHE A 236 -4.98 -17.94 9.22
N ALA A 237 -5.70 -17.53 10.28
CA ALA A 237 -5.90 -18.40 11.44
C ALA A 237 -6.81 -19.62 11.11
N LYS A 238 -6.48 -20.79 11.67
CA LYS A 238 -7.31 -22.02 11.63
C LYS A 238 -7.98 -22.22 13.01
N GLY A 239 -9.28 -22.51 13.05
CA GLY A 239 -10.02 -22.85 14.28
C GLY A 239 -11.20 -21.92 14.60
N PRO A 240 -12.04 -22.26 15.62
CA PRO A 240 -13.16 -21.40 16.02
C PRO A 240 -12.62 -20.06 16.54
N ALA A 241 -13.07 -18.97 15.92
CA ALA A 241 -12.75 -17.63 16.38
C ALA A 241 -13.25 -17.48 17.82
N ALA A 242 -12.38 -17.11 18.74
CA ALA A 242 -12.84 -16.48 19.97
C ALA A 242 -13.63 -15.22 19.58
N PRO A 243 -14.73 -14.88 20.27
CA PRO A 243 -15.53 -13.68 20.00
C PRO A 243 -14.71 -12.38 19.96
N ASN A 244 -13.52 -12.41 20.58
CA ASN A 244 -12.47 -11.43 20.44
C ASN A 244 -11.18 -12.18 20.04
N PRO A 245 -10.59 -11.95 18.85
CA PRO A 245 -9.22 -12.37 18.61
C PRO A 245 -8.32 -11.68 19.66
N GLN A 246 -7.96 -12.41 20.71
CA GLN A 246 -6.85 -12.01 21.56
C GLN A 246 -5.59 -12.03 20.70
N PRO A 247 -4.63 -11.10 20.90
CA PRO A 247 -3.33 -11.17 20.26
C PRO A 247 -2.78 -12.59 20.44
N SER A 248 -2.60 -13.29 19.34
CA SER A 248 -2.10 -14.66 19.33
C SER A 248 -0.76 -14.72 20.05
N THR A 249 -0.48 -15.83 20.73
CA THR A 249 0.85 -16.19 21.23
C THR A 249 1.91 -16.33 20.12
N LEU A 250 1.55 -16.08 18.85
CA LEU A 250 2.49 -15.66 17.83
C LEU A 250 3.01 -14.27 18.21
N ASN A 251 4.03 -14.29 19.05
CA ASN A 251 4.88 -13.14 19.29
C ASN A 251 6.22 -13.31 18.54
N PRO A 252 6.25 -13.40 17.20
CA PRO A 252 7.41 -12.90 16.52
C PRO A 252 7.17 -11.39 16.38
N GLN A 253 7.69 -10.60 17.32
CA GLN A 253 8.00 -9.22 16.96
C GLN A 253 8.79 -9.31 15.65
N PRO A 254 8.37 -8.61 14.58
CA PRO A 254 9.15 -8.58 13.36
C PRO A 254 10.60 -8.31 13.71
N SER A 255 11.53 -9.04 13.10
CA SER A 255 12.95 -8.71 13.27
C SER A 255 13.14 -7.21 13.07
N SER A 256 13.95 -6.56 13.91
CA SER A 256 14.25 -5.12 13.77
C SER A 256 14.81 -4.76 12.39
N THR A 257 15.28 -5.77 11.64
CA THR A 257 15.78 -5.64 10.27
C THR A 257 14.71 -5.81 9.18
N LEU A 258 13.54 -6.39 9.48
CA LEU A 258 12.51 -6.68 8.48
C LEU A 258 11.72 -5.43 8.10
N LEU A 259 11.29 -4.63 9.08
CA LEU A 259 10.53 -3.39 8.85
C LEU A 259 11.29 -2.41 7.95
N PRO A 260 12.58 -2.07 8.19
CA PRO A 260 13.33 -1.19 7.30
C PRO A 260 13.53 -1.75 5.89
N ALA A 261 13.65 -3.07 5.73
CA ALA A 261 13.79 -3.69 4.42
C ALA A 261 12.49 -3.63 3.61
N ILE A 262 11.34 -3.80 4.27
CA ILE A 262 10.02 -3.62 3.66
C ILE A 262 9.79 -2.16 3.30
N ASP A 263 10.17 -1.23 4.20
CA ASP A 263 10.06 0.20 3.98
C ASP A 263 10.85 0.63 2.73
N ASP A 264 12.11 0.20 2.60
CA ASP A 264 12.92 0.46 1.42
C ASP A 264 12.27 -0.09 0.15
N LYS A 265 11.73 -1.32 0.17
CA LYS A 265 10.97 -1.89 -0.95
C LYS A 265 9.75 -1.04 -1.29
N ASN A 266 8.95 -0.66 -0.29
CA ASN A 266 7.72 0.10 -0.50
C ASN A 266 7.99 1.52 -0.97
N PHE A 267 9.08 2.16 -0.53
CA PHE A 267 9.55 3.43 -1.07
C PHE A 267 9.81 3.36 -2.58
N HIS A 268 10.53 2.33 -3.04
CA HIS A 268 10.81 2.15 -4.47
C HIS A 268 9.55 1.83 -5.26
N TRP A 269 8.68 0.97 -4.72
CA TRP A 269 7.42 0.61 -5.35
C TRP A 269 6.46 1.81 -5.47
N TRP A 270 6.37 2.65 -4.43
CA TRP A 270 5.58 3.86 -4.44
C TRP A 270 5.99 4.78 -5.59
N HIS A 271 7.29 5.04 -5.75
CA HIS A 271 7.80 5.90 -6.81
C HIS A 271 7.64 5.28 -8.20
N ARG A 272 7.62 3.94 -8.29
CA ARG A 272 7.30 3.22 -9.52
C ARG A 272 5.83 3.43 -9.89
N TYR A 273 4.92 3.11 -8.97
CA TYR A 273 3.47 3.08 -9.24
C TYR A 273 2.86 4.49 -9.31
N ARG A 274 3.30 5.40 -8.44
CA ARG A 274 2.84 6.79 -8.33
C ARG A 274 3.92 7.77 -8.76
N ALA A 275 4.46 7.56 -9.96
CA ALA A 275 5.49 8.43 -10.52
C ALA A 275 5.02 9.91 -10.56
N VAL A 276 5.82 10.79 -9.96
CA VAL A 276 5.50 12.22 -9.78
C VAL A 276 5.33 12.93 -11.12
N ASN A 277 6.19 12.63 -12.10
CA ASN A 277 6.15 13.24 -13.42
C ASN A 277 5.33 12.40 -14.41
N GLY A 278 4.09 12.11 -14.02
CA GLY A 278 3.13 11.35 -14.81
C GLY A 278 2.85 11.91 -16.21
N TYR A 279 2.93 13.23 -16.38
CA TYR A 279 2.71 13.86 -17.69
C TYR A 279 3.81 13.54 -18.72
N SER A 280 5.02 13.23 -18.27
CA SER A 280 6.12 12.78 -19.14
C SER A 280 6.10 11.27 -19.38
N ILE A 281 5.33 10.52 -18.60
CA ILE A 281 5.15 9.08 -18.76
C ILE A 281 3.90 8.82 -19.62
N TRP A 282 2.74 9.25 -19.14
CA TRP A 282 1.42 8.95 -19.71
C TRP A 282 0.89 10.08 -20.61
N GLY A 283 1.35 11.31 -20.37
CA GLY A 283 0.88 12.50 -21.07
C GLY A 283 1.63 12.83 -22.37
N THR A 284 1.26 13.97 -22.96
CA THR A 284 1.82 14.44 -24.23
C THR A 284 3.24 14.98 -24.09
N ARG A 285 3.67 15.39 -22.89
CA ARG A 285 5.08 15.75 -22.63
C ARG A 285 6.01 14.55 -22.77
N GLY A 286 5.47 13.34 -22.71
CA GLY A 286 6.16 12.11 -23.04
C GLY A 286 6.62 12.04 -24.49
N GLU A 287 6.02 12.80 -25.42
CA GLU A 287 6.42 12.85 -26.84
C GLU A 287 7.60 13.79 -27.14
N ALA A 288 8.01 14.61 -26.18
CA ALA A 288 9.16 15.49 -26.37
C ALA A 288 10.46 14.68 -26.48
N GLY A 289 11.36 15.09 -27.37
CA GLY A 289 12.60 14.36 -27.69
C GLY A 289 12.71 14.00 -29.17
N SER A 290 12.60 15.00 -30.07
CA SER A 290 12.59 14.83 -31.52
C SER A 290 13.98 14.85 -32.17
N ASP A 291 15.05 14.84 -31.37
CA ASP A 291 16.44 14.97 -31.84
C ASP A 291 17.05 13.63 -32.34
N GLY A 292 16.23 12.58 -32.41
CA GLY A 292 16.63 11.24 -32.85
C GLY A 292 17.32 10.40 -31.76
N THR A 293 17.33 10.86 -30.51
CA THR A 293 17.83 10.06 -29.38
C THR A 293 16.69 9.26 -28.75
N TYR A 294 15.98 9.85 -27.80
CA TYR A 294 14.90 9.24 -27.06
C TYR A 294 13.84 10.28 -26.74
N ARG A 295 12.60 9.81 -26.65
CA ARG A 295 11.51 10.62 -26.09
C ARG A 295 11.54 10.59 -24.57
N ASN A 296 10.98 11.62 -23.94
CA ASN A 296 10.78 11.66 -22.49
C ASN A 296 10.14 10.37 -22.00
N ARG A 297 9.08 9.87 -22.65
CA ARG A 297 8.43 8.62 -22.23
C ARG A 297 9.40 7.44 -22.14
N GLU A 298 10.32 7.31 -23.10
CA GLU A 298 11.29 6.20 -23.12
C GLU A 298 12.29 6.29 -21.98
N VAL A 299 12.76 7.50 -21.66
CA VAL A 299 13.63 7.76 -20.50
C VAL A 299 12.90 7.41 -19.20
N MET A 300 11.66 7.86 -19.06
CA MET A 300 10.89 7.69 -17.83
C MET A 300 10.44 6.24 -17.63
N GLU A 301 10.05 5.54 -18.70
CA GLU A 301 9.76 4.10 -18.65
C GLU A 301 11.03 3.27 -18.39
N ARG A 302 12.21 3.71 -18.84
CA ARG A 302 13.48 3.09 -18.43
C ARG A 302 13.69 3.21 -16.93
N GLU A 303 13.45 4.38 -16.34
CA GLU A 303 13.56 4.57 -14.90
C GLU A 303 12.54 3.72 -14.13
N ARG A 304 11.31 3.58 -14.62
CA ARG A 304 10.30 2.68 -14.03
C ARG A 304 10.73 1.21 -14.10
N ALA A 305 11.32 0.76 -15.21
CA ALA A 305 11.86 -0.59 -15.34
C ALA A 305 13.04 -0.84 -14.39
N ILE A 306 13.90 0.16 -14.16
CA ILE A 306 14.96 0.11 -13.15
C ILE A 306 14.34 -0.05 -11.75
N LEU A 307 13.30 0.72 -11.42
CA LEU A 307 12.59 0.58 -10.14
C LEU A 307 11.95 -0.80 -9.97
N ASP A 308 11.39 -1.40 -11.03
CA ASP A 308 10.87 -2.76 -10.98
C ASP A 308 11.96 -3.78 -10.58
N GLN A 309 13.18 -3.65 -11.13
CA GLN A 309 14.32 -4.51 -10.80
C GLN A 309 14.85 -4.23 -9.38
N MET A 310 14.89 -2.96 -8.97
CA MET A 310 15.27 -2.56 -7.61
C MET A 310 14.31 -3.15 -6.56
N CYS A 311 12.99 -3.11 -6.83
CA CYS A 311 11.99 -3.77 -5.98
C CYS A 311 12.23 -5.28 -5.90
N ALA A 312 12.53 -5.95 -7.02
CA ALA A 312 12.83 -7.38 -7.02
C ALA A 312 14.07 -7.75 -6.19
N ASN A 313 15.13 -6.93 -6.23
CA ASN A 313 16.31 -7.11 -5.38
C ASN A 313 15.96 -6.96 -3.89
N ARG A 314 15.05 -6.04 -3.56
CA ARG A 314 14.57 -5.83 -2.19
C ARG A 314 13.66 -6.94 -1.71
N ASP A 315 12.80 -7.49 -2.58
CA ASP A 315 12.01 -8.70 -2.26
C ASP A 315 12.94 -9.86 -1.89
N GLN A 316 14.01 -10.11 -2.66
CA GLN A 316 15.00 -11.15 -2.33
C GLN A 316 15.68 -10.91 -0.98
N ARG A 317 16.04 -9.67 -0.66
CA ARG A 317 16.59 -9.31 0.66
C ARG A 317 15.60 -9.63 1.77
N ILE A 318 14.33 -9.27 1.60
CA ILE A 318 13.25 -9.55 2.55
C ILE A 318 13.11 -11.06 2.75
N TRP A 319 13.17 -11.87 1.70
CA TRP A 319 13.13 -13.33 1.81
C TRP A 319 14.32 -13.89 2.60
N LEU A 320 15.53 -13.40 2.37
CA LEU A 320 16.71 -13.80 3.16
C LEU A 320 16.53 -13.49 4.64
N ILE A 321 16.04 -12.28 4.97
CA ILE A 321 15.74 -11.86 6.35
C ILE A 321 14.69 -12.79 6.97
N ALA A 322 13.56 -12.99 6.29
CA ALA A 322 12.46 -13.80 6.78
C ALA A 322 12.86 -15.27 7.00
N GLN A 323 13.75 -15.79 6.16
CA GLN A 323 14.27 -17.17 6.26
C GLN A 323 15.41 -17.31 7.29
N GLY A 324 15.87 -16.22 7.91
CA GLY A 324 17.01 -16.24 8.82
C GLY A 324 18.34 -16.56 8.14
N LYS A 325 18.46 -16.32 6.82
CA LYS A 325 19.68 -16.53 6.04
C LYS A 325 20.62 -15.33 6.17
N PRO A 326 21.92 -15.48 5.86
CA PRO A 326 22.85 -14.36 5.78
C PRO A 326 22.36 -13.30 4.78
N VAL A 327 22.38 -12.03 5.20
CA VAL A 327 21.93 -10.89 4.40
C VAL A 327 23.14 -10.00 4.12
N PRO A 328 23.43 -9.64 2.85
CA PRO A 328 24.49 -8.68 2.53
C PRO A 328 24.28 -7.34 3.25
N GLU A 329 25.36 -6.67 3.63
CA GLU A 329 25.27 -5.37 4.31
C GLU A 329 24.54 -4.34 3.45
N THR A 330 24.94 -4.25 2.17
CA THR A 330 24.35 -3.36 1.16
C THR A 330 23.48 -4.13 0.16
N ILE A 331 22.55 -3.41 -0.47
CA ILE A 331 21.78 -3.94 -1.62
C ILE A 331 22.59 -3.72 -2.90
N ASP A 332 22.65 -4.75 -3.74
CA ASP A 332 23.31 -4.68 -5.04
C ASP A 332 22.28 -4.45 -6.16
N ASP A 333 22.24 -3.22 -6.68
CA ASP A 333 21.41 -2.83 -7.83
C ASP A 333 22.21 -2.76 -9.14
N SER A 334 23.39 -3.40 -9.22
CA SER A 334 24.22 -3.43 -10.43
C SER A 334 23.62 -4.26 -11.57
N ASN A 335 22.69 -5.17 -11.25
CA ASN A 335 21.94 -5.97 -12.21
C ASN A 335 20.83 -5.20 -12.96
N THR A 336 20.51 -3.99 -12.49
CA THR A 336 19.45 -3.18 -13.10
C THR A 336 19.88 -2.59 -14.45
N LEU A 337 18.90 -2.24 -15.29
CA LEU A 337 19.16 -1.63 -16.59
C LEU A 337 19.98 -0.33 -16.44
N PRO A 338 20.84 0.00 -17.41
CA PRO A 338 21.50 1.29 -17.44
C PRO A 338 20.48 2.40 -17.71
N PHE A 339 20.72 3.60 -17.17
CA PHE A 339 19.93 4.78 -17.53
C PHE A 339 20.06 5.11 -19.01
N ILE A 340 19.01 5.71 -19.57
CA ILE A 340 19.13 6.46 -20.81
C ILE A 340 19.68 7.82 -20.41
N THR A 341 20.80 8.25 -21.01
CA THR A 341 21.34 9.60 -20.82
C THR A 341 20.85 10.48 -21.97
N PRO A 342 19.87 11.37 -21.74
CA PRO A 342 19.37 12.24 -22.79
C PRO A 342 20.45 13.26 -23.18
N LYS A 343 20.51 13.61 -24.46
CA LYS A 343 21.34 14.73 -24.90
C LYS A 343 20.67 16.04 -24.49
N THR A 344 21.42 16.92 -23.83
CA THR A 344 20.89 18.25 -23.50
C THR A 344 20.59 19.04 -24.78
N ASN A 345 19.40 19.63 -24.85
CA ASN A 345 19.04 20.60 -25.87
C ASN A 345 19.36 22.05 -25.44
N VAL A 346 19.76 22.25 -24.19
CA VAL A 346 20.14 23.55 -23.63
C VAL A 346 21.57 23.88 -24.05
N GLY A 347 21.76 25.05 -24.65
CA GLY A 347 23.07 25.58 -25.05
C GLY A 347 23.63 25.05 -26.37
N GLY A 348 22.93 24.12 -27.03
CA GLY A 348 23.32 23.63 -28.36
C GLY A 348 23.24 24.71 -29.45
N ASP A 349 23.88 24.48 -30.61
CA ASP A 349 23.93 25.47 -31.70
C ASP A 349 22.56 25.82 -32.28
N ASN A 350 21.59 24.92 -32.13
CA ASN A 350 20.20 25.12 -32.56
C ASN A 350 19.27 25.60 -31.45
N ASP A 351 19.76 25.84 -30.24
CA ASP A 351 18.93 26.27 -29.12
C ASP A 351 18.40 27.71 -29.36
N PRO A 352 17.07 27.90 -29.47
CA PRO A 352 16.48 29.22 -29.68
C PRO A 352 16.73 30.16 -28.49
N ASN A 353 16.82 29.64 -27.26
CA ASN A 353 17.13 30.45 -26.08
C ASN A 353 18.56 30.98 -26.17
N ARG A 354 19.53 30.15 -26.58
CA ARG A 354 20.89 30.61 -26.87
C ARG A 354 20.90 31.67 -27.98
N LYS A 355 20.23 31.43 -29.11
CA LYS A 355 20.15 32.38 -30.23
C LYS A 355 19.53 33.72 -29.84
N SER A 356 18.57 33.69 -28.92
CA SER A 356 17.88 34.88 -28.41
C SER A 356 18.56 35.53 -27.18
N GLY A 357 19.71 35.01 -26.73
CA GLY A 357 20.41 35.50 -25.54
C GLY A 357 19.68 35.24 -24.20
N LYS A 358 18.71 34.32 -24.18
CA LYS A 358 17.86 33.99 -23.02
C LYS A 358 18.35 32.79 -22.19
N LEU A 359 19.47 32.17 -22.57
CA LEU A 359 20.00 30.99 -21.88
C LEU A 359 20.49 31.29 -20.45
N GLY A 360 20.69 32.57 -20.12
CA GLY A 360 21.35 32.97 -18.87
C GLY A 360 22.84 32.65 -18.88
N SER A 361 23.49 32.82 -17.73
CA SER A 361 24.85 32.34 -17.46
C SER A 361 24.80 31.20 -16.46
N LEU A 362 25.75 30.27 -16.56
CA LEU A 362 26.02 29.29 -15.50
C LEU A 362 26.94 29.86 -14.40
N ASP A 363 27.41 31.10 -14.58
CA ASP A 363 28.18 31.83 -13.59
C ASP A 363 27.20 32.48 -12.58
N TYR A 364 27.01 31.83 -11.44
CA TYR A 364 26.28 32.37 -10.31
C TYR A 364 27.14 33.43 -9.62
N ILE A 365 26.67 34.69 -9.60
CA ILE A 365 27.39 35.79 -8.94
C ILE A 365 26.99 35.88 -7.45
N PRO A 366 27.94 36.17 -6.54
CA PRO A 366 27.66 36.31 -5.10
C PRO A 366 26.61 37.38 -4.80
N ALA A 367 25.94 37.28 -3.66
CA ALA A 367 24.88 38.21 -3.28
C ALA A 367 25.32 39.69 -3.32
N VAL A 368 26.55 39.98 -2.88
CA VAL A 368 27.13 41.34 -2.90
C VAL A 368 27.26 41.90 -4.33
N GLU A 369 27.58 41.05 -5.30
CA GLU A 369 27.63 41.44 -6.71
C GLU A 369 26.23 41.59 -7.30
N GLN A 370 25.31 40.66 -6.98
CA GLN A 370 23.90 40.75 -7.42
C GLN A 370 23.25 42.06 -6.98
N LEU A 371 23.53 42.53 -5.77
CA LEU A 371 23.01 43.79 -5.23
C LEU A 371 23.26 44.98 -6.17
N LYS A 372 24.39 45.00 -6.91
CA LYS A 372 24.74 46.08 -7.84
C LYS A 372 23.83 46.13 -9.08
N HIS A 373 23.09 45.06 -9.37
CA HIS A 373 22.20 44.96 -10.51
C HIS A 373 20.77 45.45 -10.21
N PHE A 374 20.40 45.59 -8.93
CA PHE A 374 19.08 46.10 -8.55
C PHE A 374 19.00 47.61 -8.75
N LYS A 375 17.87 48.08 -9.30
CA LYS A 375 17.51 49.49 -9.37
C LYS A 375 16.28 49.70 -8.50
N LEU A 376 16.46 50.38 -7.37
CA LEU A 376 15.39 50.60 -6.40
C LEU A 376 14.77 51.99 -6.56
N PRO A 377 13.45 52.15 -6.34
CA PRO A 377 12.83 53.46 -6.24
C PRO A 377 13.39 54.29 -5.06
N PRO A 378 13.28 55.63 -5.10
CA PRO A 378 13.69 56.47 -3.99
C PRO A 378 13.02 56.07 -2.67
N GLY A 379 13.82 55.94 -1.61
CA GLY A 379 13.36 55.56 -0.26
C GLY A 379 13.25 54.06 0.00
N TYR A 380 13.60 53.20 -0.95
CA TYR A 380 13.59 51.74 -0.78
C TYR A 380 14.99 51.20 -0.48
N GLU A 381 15.05 50.13 0.33
CA GLU A 381 16.25 49.35 0.64
C GLU A 381 16.01 47.89 0.28
N ILE A 382 17.07 47.19 -0.13
CA ILE A 382 17.07 45.74 -0.33
C ILE A 382 18.09 45.12 0.64
N GLN A 383 17.73 44.02 1.28
CA GLN A 383 18.57 43.31 2.24
C GLN A 383 18.63 41.83 1.89
N LEU A 384 19.81 41.22 2.05
CA LEU A 384 19.96 39.78 1.94
C LEU A 384 19.46 39.12 3.23
N VAL A 385 18.49 38.22 3.11
CA VAL A 385 17.97 37.45 4.25
C VAL A 385 18.64 36.09 4.36
N ALA A 386 18.84 35.40 3.24
CA ALA A 386 19.54 34.12 3.17
C ALA A 386 20.14 33.92 1.77
N SER A 387 21.28 33.23 1.70
CA SER A 387 21.97 32.87 0.45
C SER A 387 22.26 31.37 0.43
N GLU A 388 22.38 30.78 -0.76
CA GLU A 388 22.90 29.42 -0.92
C GLU A 388 24.40 29.31 -0.55
N GLU A 389 25.11 30.44 -0.46
CA GLU A 389 26.48 30.50 0.06
C GLU A 389 26.54 30.16 1.55
N ASP A 390 25.58 30.68 2.33
CA ASP A 390 25.48 30.44 3.77
C ASP A 390 24.69 29.15 4.08
N PHE A 391 23.70 28.85 3.23
CA PHE A 391 22.79 27.72 3.37
C PHE A 391 22.70 26.96 2.04
N PRO A 392 23.67 26.07 1.72
CA PRO A 392 23.66 25.29 0.48
C PRO A 392 22.37 24.49 0.27
N GLU A 393 21.69 24.19 1.37
CA GLU A 393 20.42 23.52 1.41
C GLU A 393 19.25 24.32 0.80
N LEU A 394 19.38 25.63 0.60
CA LEU A 394 18.37 26.49 -0.04
C LEU A 394 18.31 26.35 -1.56
N ALA A 395 19.20 25.56 -2.17
CA ALA A 395 19.19 25.31 -3.60
C ALA A 395 17.85 24.70 -4.06
N LYS A 396 17.38 25.11 -5.24
CA LYS A 396 16.07 24.72 -5.82
C LYS A 396 14.86 24.97 -4.87
N PRO A 397 14.65 26.22 -4.42
CA PRO A 397 13.48 26.57 -3.60
C PRO A 397 12.22 26.57 -4.46
N VAL A 398 11.12 26.04 -3.93
CA VAL A 398 9.81 26.00 -4.62
C VAL A 398 8.72 26.77 -3.90
N ALA A 399 8.85 26.95 -2.58
CA ALA A 399 7.98 27.79 -1.77
C ALA A 399 8.74 28.32 -0.56
N MET A 400 8.36 29.51 -0.10
CA MET A 400 8.90 30.09 1.12
C MET A 400 7.84 30.86 1.89
N ASN A 401 7.93 30.89 3.21
CA ASN A 401 7.05 31.72 4.04
C ASN A 401 7.73 32.11 5.37
N PHE A 402 7.34 33.25 5.93
CA PHE A 402 7.70 33.62 7.29
C PHE A 402 6.58 33.23 8.26
N ASP A 403 6.93 32.66 9.40
CA ASP A 403 5.96 32.44 10.47
C ASP A 403 5.81 33.67 11.38
N SER A 404 4.86 33.62 12.32
CA SER A 404 4.57 34.70 13.27
C SER A 404 5.72 35.00 14.26
N ARG A 405 6.77 34.17 14.27
CA ARG A 405 8.00 34.38 15.05
C ARG A 405 9.14 34.93 14.20
N GLY A 406 8.89 35.26 12.92
CA GLY A 406 9.88 35.81 12.01
C GLY A 406 10.86 34.77 11.45
N ARG A 407 10.57 33.47 11.56
CA ARG A 407 11.42 32.42 10.97
C ARG A 407 11.04 32.20 9.51
N LEU A 408 12.04 32.18 8.63
CA LEU A 408 11.86 31.81 7.22
C LEU A 408 11.84 30.28 7.09
N TRP A 409 10.78 29.75 6.49
CA TRP A 409 10.62 28.36 6.09
C TRP A 409 10.76 28.26 4.58
N VAL A 410 11.53 27.29 4.07
CA VAL A 410 11.79 27.15 2.63
C VAL A 410 11.66 25.70 2.21
N ALA A 411 10.62 25.41 1.43
CA ALA A 411 10.51 24.13 0.75
C ALA A 411 11.48 24.10 -0.42
N THR A 412 12.36 23.10 -0.45
CA THR A 412 13.32 22.86 -1.54
C THR A 412 13.10 21.49 -2.14
N MET A 413 13.30 21.39 -3.46
CA MET A 413 13.11 20.15 -4.20
C MET A 413 14.33 19.80 -5.05
N PRO A 414 15.46 19.37 -4.45
CA PRO A 414 16.61 18.85 -5.19
C PRO A 414 16.24 17.76 -6.21
N SER A 415 15.23 16.94 -5.90
CA SER A 415 14.75 15.86 -6.77
C SER A 415 13.95 16.36 -7.98
N TYR A 416 13.57 17.65 -8.07
CA TYR A 416 12.78 18.13 -9.21
C TYR A 416 13.51 17.94 -10.56
N PRO A 417 12.82 17.49 -11.64
CA PRO A 417 11.36 17.31 -11.77
C PRO A 417 10.81 15.96 -11.29
N GLN A 418 11.69 15.00 -10.99
CA GLN A 418 11.35 13.75 -10.32
C GLN A 418 12.61 13.11 -9.74
N TRP A 419 12.44 12.35 -8.66
CA TRP A 419 13.53 11.54 -8.12
C TRP A 419 14.02 10.52 -9.15
N GLN A 420 15.34 10.52 -9.39
CA GLN A 420 16.00 9.54 -10.22
C GLN A 420 16.35 8.30 -9.37
N PRO A 421 15.99 7.09 -9.80
CA PRO A 421 16.37 5.87 -9.08
C PRO A 421 17.87 5.82 -8.79
N LYS A 422 18.26 5.20 -7.67
CA LYS A 422 19.66 5.12 -7.17
C LYS A 422 20.30 6.43 -6.70
N THR A 423 19.61 7.57 -6.75
CA THR A 423 20.06 8.79 -6.07
C THR A 423 19.38 8.92 -4.71
N LYS A 424 19.91 9.78 -3.84
CA LYS A 424 19.23 10.14 -2.60
C LYS A 424 18.03 11.06 -2.92
N MET A 425 16.92 10.89 -2.21
CA MET A 425 15.80 11.83 -2.24
C MET A 425 16.01 12.85 -1.11
N ASP A 426 16.35 14.09 -1.48
CA ASP A 426 16.82 15.13 -0.56
C ASP A 426 15.90 16.36 -0.49
N ASP A 427 14.62 16.18 -0.84
CA ASP A 427 13.59 17.21 -0.73
C ASP A 427 13.27 17.50 0.75
N LYS A 428 13.06 18.77 1.10
CA LYS A 428 12.93 19.22 2.51
C LYS A 428 12.13 20.52 2.64
N LEU A 429 11.66 20.79 3.87
CA LEU A 429 10.98 22.01 4.31
C LEU A 429 11.83 22.81 5.30
#